data_AF-A0A318PJ10-F1
#
_entry.id   AF-A0A318PJ10-F1
#
_cell.length_a   1.000
_cell.length_b   1.000
_cell.length_c   1.000
_cell.angle_alpha   90.00
_cell.angle_beta   90.00
_cell.angle_gamma   90.00
#
_symmetry.space_group_name_H-M   'P 1'
#
loop_
_entity.id
_entity.type
_entity.pdbx_description
1 polymer ?
#
loop_
_entity_poly.entity_id
_entity_poly.type
_entity_poly.pdbx_seq_one_letter_code
_entity_poly.pdbx_strand_id
1 'polypeptide(L)'
;MKKVFSIMTISMVLCGSAFAQGQSEGLARQTGIIIAEQNYSIPQFAQKMQKEGSGAVIAERCGKEFSNANLKQVCMDSAQDEDERIFIKMLKAQRGG
;
A
#
# COMPACT_ATOMS: atom_id res chain seq x y z
N MET A 1 -34.33 -2.36 -53.66
CA MET A 1 -34.22 -1.34 -52.59
C MET A 1 -33.79 -2.01 -51.29
N LYS A 2 -32.90 -1.34 -50.55
CA LYS A 2 -32.12 -1.81 -49.39
C LYS A 2 -33.00 -2.26 -48.22
N LYS A 3 -32.76 -3.45 -47.67
CA LYS A 3 -33.12 -3.80 -46.28
C LYS A 3 -31.84 -3.67 -45.46
N VAL A 4 -31.76 -2.58 -44.70
CA VAL A 4 -30.59 -2.23 -43.90
C VAL A 4 -30.61 -3.09 -42.64
N PHE A 5 -29.52 -3.84 -42.44
CA PHE A 5 -29.20 -4.58 -41.23
C PHE A 5 -29.15 -3.62 -40.03
N SER A 6 -29.92 -3.90 -38.98
CA SER A 6 -29.78 -3.22 -37.69
C SER A 6 -29.22 -4.24 -36.69
N ILE A 7 -27.89 -4.36 -36.65
CA ILE A 7 -27.18 -5.01 -35.55
C ILE A 7 -26.77 -3.87 -34.62
N MET A 8 -27.62 -3.60 -33.63
CA MET A 8 -27.29 -2.71 -32.52
C MET A 8 -26.56 -3.54 -31.47
N THR A 9 -25.27 -3.83 -31.72
CA THR A 9 -24.36 -4.31 -30.68
C THR A 9 -24.15 -3.17 -29.69
N ILE A 10 -24.91 -3.22 -28.60
CA ILE A 10 -24.65 -2.45 -27.38
C ILE A 10 -23.27 -2.92 -26.87
N SER A 11 -22.24 -2.19 -27.29
CA SER A 11 -20.93 -2.24 -26.64
C SER A 11 -21.10 -1.58 -25.28
N MET A 12 -21.49 -2.36 -24.27
CA MET A 12 -21.28 -1.98 -22.88
C MET A 12 -19.77 -1.99 -22.64
N VAL A 13 -19.16 -0.87 -22.98
CA VAL A 13 -17.76 -0.56 -22.65
C VAL A 13 -17.69 -0.48 -21.13
N LEU A 14 -17.12 -1.56 -20.56
CA LEU A 14 -16.35 -1.64 -19.32
C LEU A 14 -16.07 -0.29 -18.64
N CYS A 15 -16.99 0.21 -17.82
CA CYS A 15 -16.77 1.32 -16.89
C CYS A 15 -16.62 0.81 -15.44
N GLY A 16 -16.05 -0.39 -15.24
CA GLY A 16 -15.95 -1.03 -13.92
C GLY A 16 -14.55 -1.00 -13.27
N SER A 17 -13.50 -0.62 -14.00
CA SER A 17 -12.11 -0.81 -13.54
C SER A 17 -11.55 0.34 -12.69
N ALA A 18 -12.06 1.57 -12.84
CA ALA A 18 -11.52 2.72 -12.11
C ALA A 18 -11.87 2.70 -10.59
N PHE A 19 -13.08 2.26 -10.25
CA PHE A 19 -13.53 2.21 -8.85
C PHE A 19 -12.86 1.07 -8.06
N ALA A 20 -12.59 -0.07 -8.70
CA ALA A 20 -11.90 -1.20 -8.08
C ALA A 20 -10.42 -0.90 -7.81
N GLN A 21 -9.76 -0.17 -8.72
CA GLN A 21 -8.37 0.22 -8.55
C GLN A 21 -8.19 1.23 -7.39
N GLY A 22 -9.06 2.25 -7.31
CA GLY A 22 -8.99 3.24 -6.22
C GLY A 22 -9.24 2.67 -4.82
N GLN A 23 -10.15 1.71 -4.68
CA GLN A 23 -10.35 1.01 -3.40
C GLN A 23 -9.14 0.15 -3.02
N SER A 24 -8.51 -0.48 -4.00
CA SER A 24 -7.34 -1.33 -3.79
C SER A 24 -6.11 -0.52 -3.39
N GLU A 25 -5.90 0.66 -3.98
CA GLU A 25 -4.82 1.59 -3.59
C GLU A 25 -5.05 2.15 -2.19
N GLY A 26 -6.29 2.48 -1.83
CA GLY A 26 -6.65 2.90 -0.47
C GLY A 26 -6.33 1.83 0.58
N LEU A 27 -6.66 0.57 0.28
CA LEU A 27 -6.31 -0.56 1.14
C LEU A 27 -4.78 -0.72 1.27
N ALA A 28 -4.05 -0.69 0.15
CA ALA A 28 -2.60 -0.81 0.16
C ALA A 28 -1.91 0.26 1.01
N ARG A 29 -2.36 1.51 0.90
CA ARG A 29 -1.89 2.62 1.72
C ARG A 29 -2.13 2.39 3.21
N GLN A 30 -3.34 1.96 3.59
CA GLN A 30 -3.68 1.68 4.98
C GLN A 30 -2.84 0.52 5.54
N THR A 31 -2.62 -0.53 4.76
CA THR A 31 -1.75 -1.66 5.15
C THR A 31 -0.31 -1.20 5.37
N GLY A 32 0.22 -0.32 4.52
CA GLY A 32 1.56 0.26 4.71
C GLY A 32 1.72 0.99 6.05
N ILE A 33 0.75 1.85 6.40
CA ILE A 33 0.72 2.56 7.69
C ILE A 33 0.73 1.57 8.86
N ILE A 34 -0.15 0.56 8.82
CA ILE A 34 -0.24 -0.46 9.87
C ILE A 34 1.09 -1.23 10.01
N ILE A 35 1.74 -1.57 8.89
CA ILE A 35 3.04 -2.26 8.91
C ILE A 35 4.09 -1.41 9.64
N ALA A 36 4.19 -0.12 9.31
CA ALA A 36 5.13 0.79 9.96
C ALA A 36 4.87 0.92 11.47
N GLU A 37 3.61 1.13 11.87
CA GLU A 37 3.25 1.19 13.31
C GLU A 37 3.56 -0.10 14.06
N GLN A 38 3.26 -1.24 13.45
CA GLN A 38 3.54 -2.56 14.02
C GLN A 38 5.04 -2.85 14.13
N ASN A 39 5.85 -2.32 13.23
CA ASN A 39 7.29 -2.51 13.29
C ASN A 39 7.90 -1.90 14.58
N TYR A 40 7.34 -0.82 15.10
CA TYR A 40 7.78 -0.20 16.35
C TYR A 40 7.06 -0.72 17.60
N SER A 41 5.83 -1.22 17.46
CA SER A 41 5.02 -1.66 18.61
C SER A 41 5.10 -3.16 18.90
N ILE A 42 5.46 -4.00 17.92
CA ILE A 42 5.58 -5.44 18.08
C ILE A 42 7.06 -5.82 18.25
N PRO A 43 7.48 -6.41 19.39
CA PRO A 43 8.88 -6.68 19.69
C PRO A 43 9.60 -7.53 18.63
N GLN A 44 8.92 -8.49 18.02
CA GLN A 44 9.50 -9.35 16.99
C GLN A 44 9.92 -8.53 15.75
N PHE A 45 9.10 -7.56 15.33
CA PHE A 45 9.40 -6.73 14.16
C PHE A 45 10.42 -5.65 14.51
N ALA A 46 10.40 -5.10 15.72
CA ALA A 46 11.43 -4.17 16.18
C ALA A 46 12.82 -4.82 16.18
N GLN A 47 12.93 -6.05 16.69
CA GLN A 47 14.20 -6.81 16.64
C GLN A 47 14.62 -7.12 15.20
N LYS A 48 13.67 -7.42 14.32
CA LYS A 48 13.95 -7.68 12.91
C LYS A 48 14.45 -6.43 12.19
N MET A 49 13.81 -5.28 12.42
CA MET A 49 14.28 -3.99 11.89
C MET A 49 15.68 -3.64 12.37
N GLN A 50 16.02 -3.93 13.62
CA GLN A 50 17.37 -3.71 14.14
C GLN A 50 18.43 -4.56 13.42
N LYS A 51 18.05 -5.75 12.92
CA LYS A 51 18.95 -6.68 12.22
C LYS A 51 19.04 -6.43 10.72
N GLU A 52 17.90 -6.14 10.09
CA GLU A 52 17.76 -6.13 8.63
C GLU A 52 17.52 -4.72 8.05
N GLY A 53 17.18 -3.75 8.89
CA GLY A 53 16.76 -2.40 8.50
C GLY A 53 15.25 -2.31 8.23
N SER A 54 14.64 -1.16 8.57
CA SER A 54 13.19 -0.94 8.41
C SER A 54 12.73 -1.16 6.98
N GLY A 55 13.45 -0.62 6.00
CA GLY A 55 13.10 -0.75 4.57
C GLY A 55 13.02 -2.21 4.09
N ALA A 56 13.91 -3.09 4.56
CA ALA A 56 13.89 -4.51 4.20
C ALA A 56 12.66 -5.22 4.80
N VAL A 57 12.36 -4.95 6.07
CA VAL A 57 11.19 -5.51 6.77
C VAL A 57 9.89 -5.02 6.14
N ILE A 58 9.80 -3.74 5.78
CA ILE A 58 8.65 -3.16 5.08
C ILE A 58 8.47 -3.84 3.71
N ALA A 59 9.54 -3.95 2.92
CA ALA A 59 9.48 -4.55 1.58
C ALA A 59 9.02 -6.02 1.62
N GLU A 60 9.52 -6.80 2.58
CA GLU A 60 9.07 -8.18 2.78
C GLU A 60 7.59 -8.24 3.14
N ARG A 61 7.14 -7.41 4.09
CA ARG A 61 5.76 -7.46 4.60
C ARG A 61 4.76 -6.99 3.54
N CYS A 62 5.01 -5.86 2.86
CA CYS A 62 4.16 -5.43 1.75
C CYS A 62 4.16 -6.44 0.59
N GLY A 63 5.28 -7.13 0.34
CA GLY A 63 5.36 -8.19 -0.67
C GLY A 63 4.59 -9.46 -0.32
N LYS A 64 4.34 -9.73 0.96
CA LYS A 64 3.47 -10.83 1.42
C LYS A 64 1.99 -10.49 1.30
N GLU A 65 1.63 -9.24 1.57
CA GLU A 65 0.23 -8.78 1.51
C GLU A 65 -0.26 -8.55 0.07
N PHE A 66 0.62 -8.07 -0.82
CA PHE A 66 0.22 -7.72 -2.19
C PHE A 66 1.10 -8.40 -3.25
N SER A 67 0.47 -9.20 -4.11
CA SER A 67 1.10 -9.78 -5.30
C SER A 67 1.13 -8.81 -6.49
N ASN A 68 0.21 -7.83 -6.52
CA ASN A 68 0.19 -6.77 -7.53
C ASN A 68 1.33 -5.77 -7.28
N ALA A 69 2.18 -5.55 -8.29
CA ALA A 69 3.35 -4.69 -8.18
C ALA A 69 3.01 -3.23 -7.82
N ASN A 70 1.93 -2.67 -8.38
CA ASN A 70 1.53 -1.28 -8.09
C ASN A 70 1.01 -1.15 -6.65
N LEU A 71 0.15 -2.07 -6.21
CA LEU A 71 -0.37 -2.05 -4.82
C LEU A 71 0.74 -2.30 -3.81
N LYS A 72 1.67 -3.21 -4.12
CA LYS A 72 2.87 -3.43 -3.31
C LYS A 72 3.69 -2.15 -3.19
N GLN A 73 3.90 -1.41 -4.28
CA GLN A 73 4.63 -0.14 -4.25
C GLN A 73 3.89 0.91 -3.42
N VAL A 74 2.57 1.07 -3.59
CA VAL A 74 1.76 1.99 -2.78
C VAL A 74 1.84 1.66 -1.29
N CYS A 75 1.83 0.37 -0.92
CA CYS A 75 2.04 -0.08 0.45
C CYS A 75 3.43 0.31 0.97
N MET A 76 4.49 0.06 0.19
CA MET A 76 5.87 0.36 0.57
C MET A 76 6.09 1.86 0.77
N ASP A 77 5.65 2.69 -0.18
CA ASP A 77 5.79 4.14 -0.11
C ASP A 77 5.07 4.71 1.12
N SER A 78 3.82 4.26 1.35
CA SER A 78 3.03 4.69 2.51
C SER A 78 3.62 4.23 3.84
N ALA A 79 4.23 3.04 3.88
CA ALA A 79 4.92 2.54 5.06
C ALA A 79 6.20 3.34 5.35
N GLN A 80 6.96 3.73 4.33
CA GLN A 80 8.17 4.53 4.50
C GLN A 80 7.86 5.94 5.01
N ASP A 81 6.86 6.60 4.44
CA ASP A 81 6.38 7.91 4.91
C ASP A 81 5.99 7.86 6.40
N GLU A 82 5.30 6.78 6.80
CA GLU A 82 4.87 6.57 8.18
C GLU A 82 6.04 6.23 9.12
N ASP A 83 6.98 5.39 8.68
CA ASP A 83 8.19 5.03 9.42
C ASP A 83 9.03 6.28 9.74
N GLU A 84 9.24 7.16 8.77
CA GLU A 84 9.93 8.44 8.98
C GLU A 84 9.19 9.33 9.98
N ARG A 85 7.86 9.43 9.87
CA ARG A 85 7.04 10.21 10.81
C ARG A 85 7.19 9.70 12.24
N ILE A 86 7.10 8.38 12.44
CA ILE A 86 7.26 7.74 13.75
C ILE A 86 8.67 8.00 14.28
N PHE A 87 9.70 7.80 13.45
CA PHE A 87 11.09 8.02 13.83
C PHE A 87 11.35 9.46 14.29
N ILE A 88 10.90 10.46 13.53
CA ILE A 88 11.01 11.88 13.91
C ILE A 88 10.29 12.15 15.24
N LYS A 89 9.10 11.57 15.45
CA LYS A 89 8.36 11.71 16.71
C LYS A 89 9.14 11.12 17.88
N MET A 90 9.77 9.96 17.71
CA MET A 90 10.63 9.35 18.73
C MET A 90 11.86 10.22 19.05
N LEU A 91 12.52 10.77 18.03
CA LEU A 91 13.67 11.68 18.23
C LEU A 91 13.29 12.94 19.01
N LYS A 92 12.11 13.52 18.73
CA LYS A 92 11.62 14.70 19.46
C LYS A 92 11.34 14.38 20.93
N ALA A 93 10.75 13.22 21.21
CA ALA A 93 10.48 12.78 22.58
C ALA A 93 11.77 12.61 23.41
N GLN A 94 12.88 12.19 22.78
CA GLN A 94 14.17 12.04 23.45
C GLN A 94 14.90 13.37 23.69
N ARG A 95 14.61 14.43 22.93
CA ARG A 95 15.28 15.74 23.04
C ARG A 95 14.59 16.74 23.98
N GLY A 96 13.37 16.47 24.40
CA GLY A 96 12.56 17.35 25.25
C GLY A 96 12.28 16.81 26.66
N GLY A 97 13.05 15.80 27.10
CA GLY A 97 12.99 15.24 28.46
C GLY A 97 13.92 15.95 29.41
#